data_AF-A0A8B7DLK9-F1
#
_entry.id   AF-A0A8B7DLK9-F1
#
_cell.length_a   1.000
_cell.length_b   1.000
_cell.length_c   1.000
_cell.angle_alpha   90.00
_cell.angle_beta   90.00
_cell.angle_gamma   90.00
#
_symmetry.space_group_name_H-M   'P 1'
#
loop_
_entity.id
_entity.type
_entity.pdbx_description
1 polymer ?
#
loop_
_entity_poly.entity_id
_entity_poly.type
_entity_poly.pdbx_seq_one_letter_code
_entity_poly.pdbx_strand_id
1 'polypeptide(L)'
;MSQLLRSGFDPSIGFFKTTSQQLLYPNPDISLIYPDYLKHLHFLGRMLGKVIYESMMVELPLADFFLCKLLNKGGSDVDIHHLESLDPELYKNLLYLKNYKEDVEELSLSFTVANNEYGETKVLELKPGGKDISVTNSNKIEYIHLMADYRLNKQIRSHCNAFRSGLSDVINIEWLQMFDQRELQ
;
A
#
# COMPACT_ATOMS: atom_id res chain seq x y z
N MET A 1 -10.98 24.34 -5.45
CA MET A 1 -10.19 23.38 -4.63
C MET A 1 -10.62 21.95 -4.87
N SER A 2 -11.93 21.65 -4.84
CA SER A 2 -12.48 20.30 -5.09
C SER A 2 -12.08 19.68 -6.44
N GLN A 3 -12.11 20.44 -7.54
CA GLN A 3 -11.67 19.92 -8.86
C GLN A 3 -10.17 19.57 -8.90
N LEU A 4 -9.33 20.35 -8.24
CA LEU A 4 -7.88 20.17 -8.23
C LEU A 4 -7.48 18.97 -7.36
N LEU A 5 -8.27 18.70 -6.32
CA LEU A 5 -8.13 17.51 -5.50
C LEU A 5 -8.65 16.27 -6.25
N ARG A 6 -9.82 16.35 -6.89
CA ARG A 6 -10.32 15.26 -7.76
C ARG A 6 -9.32 14.91 -8.87
N SER A 7 -8.68 15.89 -9.51
CA SER A 7 -7.64 15.61 -10.50
C SER A 7 -6.42 14.94 -9.88
N GLY A 8 -5.94 15.41 -8.73
CA GLY A 8 -4.74 14.85 -8.09
C GLY A 8 -4.87 13.39 -7.63
N PHE A 9 -6.08 12.96 -7.31
CA PHE A 9 -6.41 11.58 -6.92
C PHE A 9 -6.96 10.75 -8.08
N ASP A 10 -7.04 11.32 -9.29
CA ASP A 10 -7.47 10.62 -10.50
C ASP A 10 -6.43 9.55 -10.88
N PRO A 11 -6.82 8.27 -10.96
CA PRO A 11 -5.91 7.19 -11.37
C PRO A 11 -5.26 7.40 -12.73
N SER A 12 -5.88 8.17 -13.63
CA SER A 12 -5.33 8.49 -14.95
C SER A 12 -4.06 9.34 -14.90
N ILE A 13 -3.85 10.11 -13.83
CA ILE A 13 -2.59 10.86 -13.60
C ILE A 13 -1.49 9.93 -13.08
N GLY A 14 -1.87 8.80 -12.47
CA GLY A 14 -0.95 7.74 -12.06
C GLY A 14 -0.45 7.83 -10.62
N PHE A 15 -0.72 8.90 -9.86
CA PHE A 15 -0.31 8.97 -8.44
C PHE A 15 -1.01 7.94 -7.54
N PHE A 16 -2.25 7.58 -7.90
CA PHE A 16 -3.06 6.61 -7.20
C PHE A 16 -3.47 5.49 -8.15
N LYS A 17 -3.63 4.29 -7.62
CA LYS A 17 -4.25 3.13 -8.28
C LYS A 17 -5.54 2.77 -7.54
N THR A 18 -6.41 2.04 -8.22
CA THR A 18 -7.64 1.50 -7.63
C THR A 18 -7.51 0.01 -7.35
N THR A 19 -8.02 -0.42 -6.20
CA THR A 19 -8.23 -1.84 -5.90
C THR A 19 -9.41 -2.38 -6.72
N SER A 20 -9.68 -3.68 -6.64
CA SER A 20 -10.86 -4.29 -7.27
C SER A 20 -12.19 -3.66 -6.81
N GLN A 21 -12.20 -3.00 -5.65
CA GLN A 21 -13.36 -2.30 -5.08
C GLN A 21 -13.40 -0.81 -5.41
N GLN A 22 -12.57 -0.32 -6.35
CA GLN A 22 -12.45 1.09 -6.71
C GLN A 22 -11.94 1.99 -5.57
N LEU A 23 -11.28 1.42 -4.57
CA LEU A 23 -10.64 2.18 -3.49
C LEU A 23 -9.24 2.63 -3.91
N LEU A 24 -8.92 3.89 -3.62
CA LEU A 24 -7.69 4.55 -4.01
C LEU A 24 -6.56 4.27 -3.03
N TYR A 25 -5.38 3.97 -3.57
CA TYR A 25 -4.14 3.84 -2.81
C TYR A 25 -2.95 4.36 -3.62
N PRO A 26 -1.84 4.76 -2.96
CA PRO A 26 -0.68 5.28 -3.68
C PRO A 26 -0.13 4.26 -4.67
N ASN A 27 0.08 4.69 -5.92
CA ASN A 27 0.65 3.83 -6.95
C ASN A 27 2.12 3.54 -6.64
N PRO A 28 2.53 2.29 -6.39
CA PRO A 28 3.93 1.97 -6.10
C PRO A 28 4.87 2.22 -7.28
N ASP A 29 4.35 2.24 -8.51
CA ASP A 29 5.15 2.33 -9.73
C ASP A 29 5.34 3.78 -10.22
N ILE A 30 4.79 4.76 -9.48
CA ILE A 30 4.80 6.17 -9.89
C ILE A 30 6.22 6.75 -10.01
N SER A 31 7.18 6.16 -9.28
CA SER A 31 8.59 6.54 -9.36
C SER A 31 9.20 6.37 -10.75
N LEU A 32 8.59 5.53 -11.59
CA LEU A 32 9.04 5.29 -12.97
C LEU A 32 8.56 6.38 -13.93
N ILE A 33 7.46 7.05 -13.59
CA ILE A 33 6.85 8.11 -14.43
C ILE A 33 7.36 9.49 -13.98
N TYR A 34 7.36 9.74 -12.68
CA TYR A 34 7.71 11.03 -12.11
C TYR A 34 8.85 10.88 -11.09
N PRO A 35 10.05 11.44 -11.34
CA PRO A 35 11.16 11.36 -10.38
C PRO A 35 10.87 12.15 -9.08
N ASP A 36 10.08 13.22 -9.16
CA ASP A 36 9.70 14.06 -8.03
C ASP A 36 8.37 13.64 -7.37
N TYR A 37 7.90 12.40 -7.58
CA TYR A 37 6.60 11.90 -7.12
C TYR A 37 6.33 12.12 -5.61
N LEU A 38 7.37 12.05 -4.77
CA LEU A 38 7.24 12.29 -3.33
C LEU A 38 6.79 13.72 -3.01
N LYS A 39 7.27 14.72 -3.76
CA LYS A 39 6.85 16.12 -3.59
C LYS A 39 5.39 16.31 -3.98
N HIS A 40 4.94 15.61 -5.02
CA HIS A 40 3.54 15.63 -5.44
C HIS A 40 2.63 14.96 -4.40
N LEU A 41 3.01 13.78 -3.88
CA LEU A 41 2.26 13.12 -2.81
C LEU A 41 2.19 13.97 -1.55
N HIS A 42 3.29 14.63 -1.19
CA HIS A 42 3.32 15.59 -0.10
C HIS A 42 2.35 16.76 -0.33
N PHE A 43 2.33 17.32 -1.54
CA PHE A 43 1.37 18.37 -1.89
C PHE A 43 -0.09 17.88 -1.81
N LEU A 44 -0.39 16.67 -2.29
CA LEU A 44 -1.72 16.07 -2.21
C LEU A 44 -2.15 15.83 -0.75
N GLY A 45 -1.21 15.42 0.11
CA GLY A 45 -1.43 15.35 1.56
C GLY A 45 -1.83 16.70 2.17
N ARG A 46 -1.11 17.78 1.81
CA ARG A 46 -1.44 19.16 2.25
C ARG A 46 -2.83 19.59 1.76
N MET A 47 -3.16 19.25 0.52
CA MET A 47 -4.46 19.57 -0.07
C MET A 47 -5.60 18.86 0.68
N LEU A 48 -5.43 17.58 1.01
CA LEU A 48 -6.40 16.84 1.82
C LEU A 48 -6.50 17.42 3.24
N GLY A 49 -5.37 17.76 3.87
CA GLY A 49 -5.35 18.39 5.19
C GLY A 49 -6.09 19.73 5.22
N LYS A 50 -5.96 20.52 4.14
CA LYS A 50 -6.70 21.78 4.00
C LYS A 50 -8.21 21.56 3.92
N VAL A 51 -8.64 20.56 3.15
CA VAL A 51 -10.06 20.18 3.04
C VAL A 51 -10.63 19.78 4.40
N ILE A 52 -9.89 18.98 5.17
CA ILE A 52 -10.29 18.58 6.53
C ILE A 52 -10.35 19.80 7.45
N TYR A 53 -9.32 20.66 7.42
CA TYR A 53 -9.27 21.87 8.23
C TYR A 53 -10.46 22.82 7.93
N GLU A 54 -10.87 22.92 6.67
CA GLU A 54 -12.02 23.72 6.24
C GLU A 54 -13.37 23.02 6.43
N SER A 55 -13.40 21.81 7.00
CA SER A 55 -14.61 20.99 7.18
C SER A 55 -15.38 20.76 5.87
N MET A 56 -14.65 20.63 4.76
CA MET A 56 -15.23 20.36 3.45
C MET A 56 -15.41 18.85 3.25
N MET A 57 -16.60 18.44 2.81
CA MET A 57 -16.82 17.05 2.38
C MET A 57 -16.21 16.81 0.99
N VAL A 58 -15.40 15.76 0.87
CA VAL A 58 -14.88 15.29 -0.42
C VAL A 58 -15.05 13.78 -0.51
N GLU A 59 -15.63 13.34 -1.63
CA GLU A 59 -15.73 11.94 -1.99
C GLU A 59 -14.36 11.42 -2.47
N LEU A 60 -13.57 10.90 -1.54
CA LEU A 60 -12.34 10.17 -1.82
C LEU A 60 -12.45 8.77 -1.22
N PRO A 61 -12.76 7.75 -2.03
CA PRO A 61 -12.82 6.38 -1.54
C PRO A 61 -11.39 5.85 -1.33
N LEU A 62 -10.74 6.21 -0.22
CA LEU A 62 -9.40 5.75 0.10
C LEU A 62 -9.44 4.32 0.62
N ALA A 63 -8.46 3.51 0.24
CA ALA A 63 -8.38 2.13 0.70
C ALA A 63 -8.13 2.06 2.21
N ASP A 64 -8.79 1.12 2.88
CA ASP A 64 -8.69 0.88 4.32
C ASP A 64 -7.25 0.76 4.81
N PHE A 65 -6.44 -0.08 4.14
CA PHE A 65 -5.03 -0.25 4.50
C PHE A 65 -4.20 1.03 4.37
N PHE A 66 -4.58 1.92 3.44
CA PHE A 66 -3.92 3.20 3.27
C PHE A 66 -4.33 4.16 4.38
N LEU A 67 -5.62 4.23 4.72
CA LEU A 67 -6.12 5.00 5.86
C LEU A 67 -5.45 4.56 7.17
N CYS A 68 -5.40 3.25 7.45
CA CYS A 68 -4.70 2.73 8.63
C CYS A 68 -3.25 3.24 8.74
N LYS A 69 -2.51 3.32 7.62
CA LYS A 69 -1.13 3.82 7.61
C LYS A 69 -1.02 5.31 7.90
N LEU A 70 -2.01 6.09 7.46
CA LEU A 70 -2.06 7.52 7.75
C LEU A 70 -2.33 7.76 9.25
N LEU A 71 -3.16 6.94 9.87
CA LEU A 71 -3.60 7.10 11.26
C LEU A 71 -2.60 6.52 12.27
N ASN A 72 -2.10 5.30 12.05
CA ASN A 72 -1.28 4.59 13.04
C ASN A 72 -0.02 5.38 13.46
N LYS A 73 0.22 5.56 14.76
CA LYS A 73 1.43 6.23 15.29
C LYS A 73 2.68 5.46 14.81
N GLY A 74 3.50 6.09 13.96
CA GLY A 74 4.76 5.52 13.50
C GLY A 74 4.68 4.63 12.25
N GLY A 75 3.55 4.62 11.53
CA GLY A 75 3.42 3.82 10.31
C GLY A 75 3.41 2.32 10.58
N SER A 76 2.77 1.91 11.68
CA SER A 76 2.63 0.51 12.07
C SER A 76 2.17 -0.34 10.89
N ASP A 77 2.90 -1.43 10.68
CA ASP A 77 2.69 -2.34 9.59
C ASP A 77 1.27 -2.93 9.66
N VAL A 78 0.60 -2.93 8.52
CA VAL A 78 -0.79 -3.37 8.42
C VAL A 78 -0.80 -4.90 8.36
N ASP A 79 -1.74 -5.52 9.07
CA ASP A 79 -1.85 -6.99 9.14
C ASP A 79 -2.27 -7.61 7.81
N ILE A 80 -1.95 -8.90 7.63
CA ILE A 80 -2.23 -9.70 6.43
C ILE A 80 -3.69 -9.68 6.02
N HIS A 81 -4.62 -9.46 6.95
CA HIS A 81 -6.05 -9.37 6.66
C HIS A 81 -6.40 -8.23 5.71
N HIS A 82 -5.61 -7.15 5.71
CA HIS A 82 -5.81 -6.05 4.77
C HIS A 82 -5.28 -6.37 3.36
N LEU A 83 -4.48 -7.42 3.21
CA LEU A 83 -4.04 -7.86 1.88
C LEU A 83 -5.23 -8.25 1.01
N GLU A 84 -6.30 -8.80 1.60
CA GLU A 84 -7.54 -9.11 0.88
C GLU A 84 -8.15 -7.86 0.23
N SER A 85 -8.07 -6.70 0.88
CA SER A 85 -8.59 -5.43 0.34
C SER A 85 -7.71 -4.84 -0.77
N LEU A 86 -6.39 -5.10 -0.71
CA LEU A 86 -5.42 -4.64 -1.72
C LEU A 86 -5.43 -5.55 -2.95
N ASP A 87 -5.26 -6.85 -2.72
CA ASP A 87 -5.12 -7.89 -3.74
C ASP A 87 -5.80 -9.19 -3.24
N PRO A 88 -7.09 -9.38 -3.56
CA PRO A 88 -7.84 -10.57 -3.17
C PRO A 88 -7.27 -11.86 -3.75
N GLU A 89 -6.63 -11.80 -4.92
CA GLU A 89 -6.07 -12.96 -5.59
C GLU A 89 -4.79 -13.43 -4.89
N LEU A 90 -3.89 -12.49 -4.58
CA LEU A 90 -2.70 -12.79 -3.79
C LEU A 90 -3.06 -13.29 -2.40
N TYR A 91 -4.05 -12.68 -1.73
CA TYR A 91 -4.50 -13.16 -0.42
C TYR A 91 -5.01 -14.61 -0.47
N LYS A 92 -5.80 -14.97 -1.48
CA LYS A 92 -6.25 -16.36 -1.70
C LYS A 92 -5.07 -17.31 -1.94
N ASN A 93 -4.11 -16.90 -2.76
CA ASN A 93 -2.93 -17.70 -3.05
C ASN A 93 -2.06 -17.95 -1.80
N LEU A 94 -1.87 -16.93 -0.95
CA LEU A 94 -1.15 -17.08 0.32
C LEU A 94 -1.92 -17.94 1.33
N LEU A 95 -3.26 -17.83 1.38
CA LEU A 95 -4.09 -18.67 2.23
C LEU A 95 -4.09 -20.14 1.76
N TYR A 96 -4.07 -20.36 0.44
CA TYR A 96 -3.88 -21.67 -0.15
C TYR A 96 -2.53 -22.25 0.26
N LEU A 97 -1.45 -21.48 0.12
CA LEU A 97 -0.10 -21.88 0.54
C LEU A 97 -0.04 -22.22 2.04
N LYS A 98 -0.73 -21.45 2.89
CA LYS A 98 -0.81 -21.71 4.33
C LYS A 98 -1.43 -23.08 4.63
N ASN A 99 -2.51 -23.42 3.94
CA ASN A 99 -3.27 -24.66 4.13
C ASN A 99 -2.78 -25.82 3.27
N TYR A 100 -1.81 -25.60 2.39
CA TYR A 100 -1.23 -26.63 1.54
C TYR A 100 -0.54 -27.68 2.41
N LYS A 101 -0.99 -28.94 2.28
CA LYS A 101 -0.52 -30.07 3.12
C LYS A 101 0.53 -30.94 2.42
N GLU A 102 0.64 -30.81 1.10
CA GLU A 102 1.61 -31.54 0.28
C GLU A 102 2.95 -30.81 0.24
N ASP A 103 3.84 -31.23 -0.65
CA ASP A 103 5.16 -30.63 -0.77
C ASP A 103 5.09 -29.26 -1.45
N VAL A 104 5.31 -28.19 -0.67
CA VAL A 104 5.33 -26.81 -1.17
C VAL A 104 6.48 -26.58 -2.16
N GLU A 105 7.53 -27.41 -2.10
CA GLU A 105 8.67 -27.28 -3.01
C GLU A 105 8.29 -27.51 -4.47
N GLU A 106 7.20 -28.25 -4.75
CA GLU A 106 6.66 -28.44 -6.09
C GLU A 106 6.19 -27.13 -6.74
N LEU A 107 5.80 -26.14 -5.94
CA LEU A 107 5.40 -24.82 -6.42
C LEU A 107 6.58 -23.97 -6.91
N SER A 108 7.83 -24.44 -6.72
CA SER A 108 9.05 -23.76 -7.18
C SER A 108 9.13 -22.28 -6.75
N LEU A 109 8.62 -21.99 -5.55
CA LEU A 109 8.64 -20.65 -4.97
C LEU A 109 10.00 -20.38 -4.31
N SER A 110 10.48 -19.15 -4.45
CA SER A 110 11.63 -18.62 -3.71
C SER A 110 11.21 -17.41 -2.88
N PHE A 111 12.06 -16.93 -1.97
CA PHE A 111 11.81 -15.71 -1.19
C PHE A 111 12.01 -14.45 -2.04
N THR A 112 11.29 -14.37 -3.15
CA THR A 112 11.30 -13.26 -4.09
C THR A 112 9.89 -12.80 -4.45
N VAL A 113 9.79 -11.58 -4.96
CA VAL A 113 8.57 -10.98 -5.47
C VAL A 113 8.85 -10.38 -6.85
N ALA A 114 7.97 -10.70 -7.80
CA ALA A 114 8.00 -10.10 -9.12
C ALA A 114 7.08 -8.87 -9.15
N ASN A 115 7.66 -7.73 -9.53
CA ASN A 115 6.90 -6.53 -9.87
C ASN A 115 6.96 -6.35 -11.38
N ASN A 116 5.79 -6.27 -12.00
CA ASN A 116 5.69 -5.92 -13.41
C ASN A 116 5.69 -4.40 -13.54
N GLU A 117 6.89 -3.85 -13.75
CA GLU A 117 7.16 -2.43 -13.89
C GLU A 117 7.15 -2.09 -15.39
N TYR A 118 6.03 -1.58 -15.93
CA TYR A 118 5.94 -1.10 -17.32
C TYR A 118 6.38 -2.11 -18.42
N GLY A 119 6.18 -3.41 -18.18
CA GLY A 119 6.54 -4.48 -19.12
C GLY A 119 7.88 -5.13 -18.84
N GLU A 120 8.65 -4.62 -17.88
CA GLU A 120 9.84 -5.30 -17.34
C GLU A 120 9.49 -5.96 -15.99
N THR A 121 9.72 -7.26 -15.89
CA THR A 121 9.52 -7.99 -14.63
C THR A 121 10.78 -7.85 -13.78
N LYS A 122 10.70 -7.02 -12.75
CA LYS A 122 11.77 -6.88 -11.77
C LYS A 122 11.55 -7.83 -10.61
N VAL A 123 12.55 -8.66 -10.33
CA VAL A 123 12.53 -9.59 -9.21
C VAL A 123 13.27 -8.96 -8.03
N LEU A 124 12.60 -8.87 -6.89
CA LEU A 124 13.16 -8.36 -5.64
C LEU A 124 13.19 -9.46 -4.60
N GLU A 125 14.25 -9.53 -3.82
CA GLU A 125 14.37 -10.48 -2.72
C GLU A 125 13.59 -9.97 -1.50
N LEU A 126 12.77 -10.84 -0.90
CA LEU A 126 12.02 -10.55 0.32
C LEU A 126 12.91 -10.56 1.57
N LYS A 127 14.02 -11.29 1.50
CA LYS A 127 15.08 -11.37 2.52
C LYS A 127 16.44 -11.56 1.86
N PRO A 128 17.57 -11.25 2.54
CA PRO A 128 18.90 -11.40 1.96
C PRO A 128 19.16 -12.82 1.44
N GLY A 129 19.54 -12.95 0.16
CA GLY A 129 19.78 -14.25 -0.47
C GLY A 129 18.48 -15.02 -0.78
N GLY A 130 17.33 -14.35 -0.74
CA GLY A 130 16.02 -14.97 -0.87
C GLY A 130 15.79 -15.69 -2.19
N LYS A 131 16.50 -15.30 -3.26
CA LYS A 131 16.44 -15.98 -4.56
C LYS A 131 16.95 -17.43 -4.50
N ASP A 132 17.90 -17.72 -3.62
CA ASP A 132 18.57 -19.01 -3.51
C ASP A 132 17.91 -19.89 -2.42
N ILE A 133 16.85 -19.39 -1.78
CA ILE A 133 16.13 -20.07 -0.70
C ILE A 133 14.76 -20.50 -1.24
N SER A 134 14.57 -21.81 -1.39
CA SER A 134 13.28 -22.38 -1.74
C SER A 134 12.28 -22.28 -0.59
N VAL A 135 11.01 -22.05 -0.94
CA VAL A 135 9.91 -22.11 0.02
C VAL A 135 9.54 -23.58 0.26
N THR A 136 9.56 -23.99 1.52
CA THR A 136 9.29 -25.35 1.99
C THR A 136 8.17 -25.31 3.03
N ASN A 137 7.70 -26.49 3.44
CA ASN A 137 6.68 -26.58 4.50
C ASN A 137 7.09 -25.97 5.85
N SER A 138 8.39 -25.93 6.16
CA SER A 138 8.90 -25.36 7.41
C SER A 138 9.02 -23.83 7.38
N ASN A 139 9.21 -23.24 6.19
CA ASN A 139 9.45 -21.79 6.05
C ASN A 139 8.31 -21.04 5.31
N LYS A 140 7.26 -21.74 4.84
CA LYS A 140 6.12 -21.12 4.13
C LYS A 140 5.43 -20.01 4.90
N ILE A 141 5.34 -20.12 6.23
CA ILE A 141 4.73 -19.09 7.07
C ILE A 141 5.57 -17.81 7.04
N GLU A 142 6.90 -17.92 7.08
CA GLU A 142 7.82 -16.80 6.92
C GLU A 142 7.64 -16.12 5.55
N TYR A 143 7.55 -16.91 4.48
CA TYR A 143 7.32 -16.39 3.13
C TYR A 143 6.01 -15.60 3.05
N ILE A 144 4.91 -16.14 3.60
CA ILE A 144 3.60 -15.47 3.62
C ILE A 144 3.69 -14.12 4.34
N HIS A 145 4.32 -14.08 5.52
CA HIS A 145 4.48 -12.84 6.27
C HIS A 145 5.33 -11.81 5.52
N LEU A 146 6.46 -12.24 4.93
CA LEU A 146 7.34 -11.33 4.19
C LEU A 146 6.69 -10.80 2.91
N MET A 147 5.90 -11.62 2.20
CA MET A 147 5.16 -11.21 1.01
C MET A 147 4.09 -10.18 1.36
N ALA A 148 3.30 -10.44 2.41
CA ALA A 148 2.27 -9.52 2.89
C ALA A 148 2.88 -8.20 3.36
N ASP A 149 3.97 -8.26 4.15
CA ASP A 149 4.71 -7.09 4.61
C ASP A 149 5.28 -6.27 3.45
N TYR A 150 5.82 -6.94 2.43
CA TYR A 150 6.33 -6.25 1.25
C TYR A 150 5.23 -5.47 0.53
N ARG A 151 4.12 -6.13 0.19
CA ARG A 151 3.01 -5.54 -0.58
C ARG A 151 2.28 -4.44 0.18
N LEU A 152 1.98 -4.65 1.46
CA LEU A 152 1.25 -3.69 2.27
C LEU A 152 2.17 -2.58 2.76
N ASN A 153 3.38 -2.88 3.20
CA ASN A 153 4.19 -1.94 3.96
C ASN A 153 5.36 -1.39 3.17
N LYS A 154 6.28 -2.25 2.72
CA LYS A 154 7.55 -1.79 2.14
C LYS A 154 7.35 -1.07 0.81
N GLN A 155 6.50 -1.59 -0.07
CA GLN A 155 6.33 -1.09 -1.43
C GLN A 155 5.84 0.37 -1.47
N ILE A 156 4.94 0.74 -0.56
CA ILE A 156 4.32 2.07 -0.51
C ILE A 156 4.78 2.93 0.68
N ARG A 157 5.82 2.51 1.42
CA ARG A 157 6.27 3.21 2.65
C ARG A 157 6.63 4.67 2.40
N SER A 158 7.48 4.94 1.40
CA SER A 158 7.90 6.29 1.04
C SER A 158 6.72 7.16 0.59
N HIS A 159 5.80 6.57 -0.17
CA HIS A 159 4.59 7.21 -0.67
C HIS A 159 3.67 7.66 0.48
N CYS A 160 3.39 6.74 1.40
CA CYS A 160 2.56 7.02 2.58
C CYS A 160 3.21 8.07 3.49
N ASN A 161 4.52 7.98 3.71
CA ASN A 161 5.25 8.94 4.55
C ASN A 161 5.22 10.35 3.96
N ALA A 162 5.45 10.50 2.66
CA ALA A 162 5.40 11.79 1.99
C ALA A 162 4.00 12.41 2.07
N PHE A 163 2.96 11.62 1.77
CA PHE A 163 1.57 12.06 1.87
C PHE A 163 1.20 12.45 3.30
N ARG A 164 1.55 11.62 4.28
CA ARG A 164 1.32 11.86 5.71
C ARG A 164 2.02 13.13 6.20
N SER A 165 3.27 13.35 5.79
CA SER A 165 4.03 14.56 6.13
C SER A 165 3.30 15.80 5.62
N GLY A 166 2.81 15.76 4.38
CA GLY A 166 2.03 16.86 3.84
C GLY A 166 0.71 17.08 4.58
N LEU A 167 0.05 16.01 5.00
CA LEU A 167 -1.16 16.10 5.82
C LEU A 167 -0.87 16.79 7.17
N SER A 168 0.24 16.41 7.82
CA SER A 168 0.66 16.97 9.12
C SER A 168 1.12 18.43 9.06
N ASP A 169 1.48 18.95 7.88
CA ASP A 169 1.79 20.38 7.71
C ASP A 169 0.58 21.29 7.93
N VAL A 170 -0.63 20.74 7.76
CA VAL A 170 -1.88 21.53 7.77
C VAL A 170 -2.73 21.24 8.99
N ILE A 171 -2.76 19.99 9.45
CA ILE A 171 -3.55 19.55 10.60
C ILE A 171 -2.70 18.75 11.57
N ASN A 172 -3.02 18.81 12.86
CA ASN A 172 -2.41 17.88 13.81
C ASN A 172 -2.97 16.47 13.53
N ILE A 173 -2.09 15.57 13.09
CA ILE A 173 -2.48 14.19 12.75
C ILE A 173 -3.01 13.41 13.96
N GLU A 174 -2.69 13.84 15.18
CA GLU A 174 -3.26 13.28 16.40
C GLU A 174 -4.77 13.49 16.50
N TRP A 175 -5.33 14.50 15.83
CA TRP A 175 -6.79 14.69 15.76
C TRP A 175 -7.44 13.61 14.90
N LEU A 176 -6.78 13.19 13.83
CA LEU A 176 -7.29 12.11 12.98
C LEU A 176 -7.22 10.76 13.67
N GLN A 177 -6.27 10.57 14.59
CA GLN A 177 -6.10 9.35 15.37
C GLN A 177 -7.25 9.07 16.34
N MET A 178 -8.13 10.04 16.57
CA MET A 178 -9.35 9.83 17.34
C MET A 178 -10.44 9.09 16.55
N PHE A 179 -10.28 9.00 15.23
CA PHE A 179 -11.25 8.40 14.32
C PHE A 179 -10.73 7.08 13.77
N ASP A 180 -11.64 6.12 13.62
CA ASP A 180 -11.37 4.91 12.86
C ASP A 180 -11.44 5.18 11.34
N GLN A 181 -10.87 4.27 10.54
CA GLN A 181 -10.88 4.37 9.08
C GLN A 181 -12.28 4.61 8.48
N ARG A 182 -13.33 4.05 9.11
CA ARG A 182 -14.73 4.18 8.68
C ARG A 182 -15.34 5.53 9.02
N GLU A 183 -14.84 6.21 10.05
CA GLU A 183 -15.34 7.52 10.48
C GLU A 183 -14.71 8.66 9.68
N LEU A 184 -13.58 8.40 9.02
CA LEU A 184 -12.91 9.34 8.10
C LEU A 184 -13.42 9.27 6.67
N GLN A 185 -14.18 8.22 6.34
CA GLN A 185 -14.88 8.04 5.05
C GLN A 185 -16.26 8.70 5.14
#